data_AF-A0A150KU68-F1
#
_entry.id   AF-A0A150KU68-F1
#
_cell.length_a   1.000
_cell.length_b   1.000
_cell.length_c   1.000
_cell.angle_alpha   90.00
_cell.angle_beta   90.00
_cell.angle_gamma   90.00
#
_symmetry.space_group_name_H-M   'P 1'
#
loop_
_entity.id
_entity.type
_entity.pdbx_description
1 polymer ?
#
loop_
_entity_poly.entity_id
_entity_poly.type
_entity_poly.pdbx_seq_one_letter_code
_entity_poly.pdbx_strand_id
1 'polypeptide(L)'
;MVLTKERYLEIKKDGIADAKIIKEFGFKHIGELTAWKKEHLTPEEVEQLRMNTLLAKRNGTVNKSVLSDLNVGESKTTKNDLQGENKEKTHELKQINIDWKAKYEELSELHEKVIYDAEEIEGNLKSEIDKLSREVIHAHKLVTEKDERLKDSLQEHLRKDEQISKLQKQLEQSVTLYETAMLDKEQLHKENVAYENNVQTLIRQHDQLQKRCDRYQTEYIELEEEVAGLRRFAFSKLKKDVFPA
;
A
#
# COMPACT_ATOMS: atom_id res chain seq x y z
N MET A 1 -36.27 -21.96 19.26
CA MET A 1 -35.47 -21.08 20.16
C MET A 1 -34.00 -21.32 19.85
N VAL A 2 -33.21 -20.27 19.67
CA VAL A 2 -31.76 -20.40 19.45
C VAL A 2 -31.08 -20.50 20.82
N LEU A 3 -30.23 -21.50 21.02
CA LEU A 3 -29.44 -21.62 22.24
C LEU A 3 -28.31 -20.57 22.21
N THR A 4 -28.31 -19.63 23.15
CA THR A 4 -27.21 -18.67 23.33
C THR A 4 -26.24 -19.16 24.40
N LYS A 5 -25.01 -18.62 24.39
CA LYS A 5 -23.93 -18.98 25.33
C LYS A 5 -24.37 -18.79 26.78
N GLU A 6 -24.95 -17.64 27.08
CA GLU A 6 -25.39 -17.25 28.43
C GLU A 6 -26.49 -18.19 28.92
N ARG A 7 -27.44 -18.51 28.03
CA ARG A 7 -28.56 -19.40 28.36
C ARG A 7 -28.10 -20.83 28.63
N TYR A 8 -27.10 -21.32 27.90
CA TYR A 8 -26.52 -22.63 28.16
C TYR A 8 -25.84 -22.72 29.53
N LEU A 9 -25.12 -21.67 29.93
CA LEU A 9 -24.45 -21.60 31.22
C LEU A 9 -25.44 -21.51 32.41
N GLU A 10 -26.53 -20.76 32.27
CA GLU A 10 -27.61 -20.71 33.26
C GLU A 10 -28.25 -22.09 33.47
N ILE A 11 -28.67 -22.73 32.39
CA ILE A 11 -29.29 -24.07 32.42
C ILE A 11 -28.36 -25.10 33.07
N LYS A 12 -27.05 -24.96 32.87
CA LYS A 12 -26.04 -25.81 33.51
C LYS A 12 -25.83 -25.52 34.99
N LYS A 13 -25.92 -24.26 35.42
CA LYS A 13 -25.93 -23.91 36.85
C LYS A 13 -27.14 -24.51 37.56
N ASP A 14 -28.28 -24.62 36.87
CA ASP A 14 -29.50 -25.27 37.38
C ASP A 14 -29.40 -26.82 37.39
N GLY A 15 -28.25 -27.39 37.05
CA GLY A 15 -27.99 -28.82 37.10
C GLY A 15 -28.69 -29.63 36.00
N ILE A 16 -29.17 -28.97 34.95
CA ILE A 16 -29.90 -29.65 33.87
C ILE A 16 -28.92 -30.46 33.00
N ALA A 17 -29.24 -31.74 32.83
CA ALA A 17 -28.45 -32.66 32.02
C ALA A 17 -28.51 -32.28 30.52
N ASP A 18 -27.40 -32.47 29.81
CA ASP A 18 -27.30 -32.17 28.37
C ASP A 18 -28.37 -32.88 27.53
N ALA A 19 -28.81 -34.08 27.95
CA ALA A 19 -29.90 -34.82 27.31
C ALA A 19 -31.25 -34.08 27.31
N LYS A 20 -31.50 -33.24 28.33
CA LYS A 20 -32.73 -32.44 28.44
C LYS A 20 -32.62 -31.18 27.57
N ILE A 21 -31.44 -30.56 27.54
CA ILE A 21 -31.11 -29.40 26.69
C ILE A 21 -31.27 -29.75 25.20
N ILE A 22 -30.82 -30.94 24.80
CA ILE A 22 -30.95 -31.43 23.42
C ILE A 22 -32.41 -31.48 22.97
N LYS A 23 -33.29 -32.03 23.82
CA LYS A 23 -34.72 -32.15 23.53
C LYS A 23 -35.41 -30.79 23.50
N GLU A 24 -35.03 -29.88 24.39
CA GLU A 24 -35.66 -28.58 24.56
C GLU A 24 -35.27 -27.57 23.47
N PHE A 25 -34.04 -27.67 22.95
CA PHE A 25 -33.52 -26.78 21.91
C PHE A 25 -33.47 -27.40 20.50
N GLY A 26 -34.00 -28.63 20.35
CA GLY A 26 -34.19 -29.27 19.04
C GLY A 26 -32.92 -29.81 18.39
N PHE A 27 -31.88 -30.12 19.15
CA PHE A 27 -30.68 -30.79 18.64
C PHE A 27 -31.01 -32.24 18.29
N LYS A 28 -30.52 -32.74 17.14
CA LYS A 28 -30.85 -34.10 16.67
C LYS A 28 -30.08 -35.17 17.44
N HIS A 29 -28.88 -34.86 17.92
CA HIS A 29 -28.03 -35.78 18.67
C HIS A 29 -27.00 -35.03 19.53
N ILE A 30 -26.43 -35.72 20.53
CA ILE A 30 -25.43 -35.17 21.47
C ILE A 30 -24.17 -34.60 20.79
N GLY A 31 -23.86 -35.07 19.58
CA GLY A 31 -22.76 -34.58 18.77
C GLY A 31 -22.91 -33.11 18.37
N GLU A 32 -24.12 -32.68 18.00
CA GLU A 32 -24.39 -31.28 17.62
C GLU A 32 -24.23 -30.33 18.80
N LEU A 33 -24.70 -30.72 19.99
CA LEU A 33 -24.47 -29.93 21.20
C LEU A 33 -22.98 -29.86 21.56
N THR A 34 -22.22 -30.94 21.30
CA THR A 34 -20.78 -30.96 21.55
C THR A 34 -20.01 -30.06 20.58
N ALA A 35 -20.41 -30.04 19.31
CA ALA A 35 -19.85 -29.12 18.31
C ALA A 35 -20.18 -27.66 18.66
N TRP A 36 -21.43 -27.38 19.02
CA TRP A 36 -21.86 -26.06 19.44
C TRP A 36 -21.06 -25.54 20.66
N LYS A 37 -20.80 -26.40 21.66
CA LYS A 37 -19.95 -26.05 22.82
C LYS A 37 -18.53 -25.68 22.40
N LYS A 38 -17.92 -26.37 21.44
CA LYS A 38 -16.56 -26.06 20.97
C LYS A 38 -16.48 -24.73 20.24
N GLU A 39 -17.55 -24.34 19.57
CA GLU A 39 -17.62 -23.09 18.81
C GLU A 39 -17.97 -21.88 19.69
N HIS A 40 -18.69 -22.09 20.80
CA HIS A 40 -19.27 -21.00 21.60
C HIS A 40 -18.77 -20.90 23.05
N LEU A 41 -18.00 -21.88 23.55
CA LEU A 41 -17.42 -21.87 24.90
C LEU A 41 -15.89 -21.92 24.83
N THR A 42 -15.23 -21.23 25.76
CA THR A 42 -13.77 -21.32 25.90
C THR A 42 -13.38 -22.62 26.63
N PRO A 43 -12.14 -23.12 26.44
CA PRO A 43 -11.65 -24.31 27.13
C PRO A 43 -11.76 -24.23 28.66
N GLU A 44 -11.55 -23.05 29.23
CA GLU A 44 -11.67 -22.79 30.67
C GLU A 44 -13.12 -22.91 31.16
N GLU A 45 -14.10 -22.40 30.40
CA GLU A 45 -15.52 -22.52 30.72
C GLU A 45 -16.01 -23.97 30.67
N VAL A 46 -15.51 -24.76 29.71
CA VAL A 46 -15.81 -26.20 29.60
C VAL A 46 -15.24 -26.98 30.79
N GLU A 47 -14.05 -26.64 31.24
CA GLU A 47 -13.40 -27.31 32.37
C GLU A 47 -14.06 -26.96 33.70
N GLN A 48 -14.48 -25.71 33.90
CA GLN A 48 -15.28 -25.30 35.07
C GLN A 48 -16.61 -26.07 35.16
N LEU A 49 -17.30 -26.29 34.03
CA LEU A 49 -18.53 -27.08 33.99
C LEU A 49 -18.30 -28.56 34.34
N ARG A 50 -17.16 -29.12 33.92
CA ARG A 50 -16.74 -30.49 34.30
C ARG A 50 -16.48 -30.60 35.79
N MET A 51 -15.73 -29.65 36.36
CA MET A 51 -15.44 -29.61 37.79
C MET A 51 -16.71 -29.49 38.64
N ASN A 52 -17.65 -28.62 38.23
CA ASN A 52 -18.94 -28.49 38.91
C ASN A 52 -19.78 -29.78 38.84
N THR A 53 -19.71 -30.52 37.73
CA THR A 53 -20.39 -31.82 37.59
C THR A 53 -19.77 -32.89 38.50
N LEU A 54 -18.45 -32.88 38.67
CA LEU A 54 -17.74 -33.80 39.56
C LEU A 54 -18.03 -33.52 41.03
N LEU A 55 -18.12 -32.23 41.42
CA LEU A 55 -18.51 -31.82 42.77
C LEU A 55 -19.96 -32.18 43.07
N ALA A 56 -20.89 -32.00 42.13
CA ALA A 56 -22.29 -32.38 42.28
C ALA A 56 -22.49 -33.91 42.43
N LYS A 57 -21.69 -34.73 41.72
CA LYS A 57 -21.72 -36.20 41.88
C LYS A 57 -21.18 -36.66 43.24
N ARG A 58 -20.20 -35.96 43.80
CA ARG A 58 -19.59 -36.30 45.10
C ARG A 58 -20.50 -36.00 46.30
N ASN A 59 -21.42 -35.04 46.16
CA ASN A 59 -22.36 -34.68 47.23
C ASN A 59 -23.68 -35.49 47.22
N GLY A 60 -23.87 -36.41 46.26
CA GLY A 60 -25.12 -37.14 46.05
C GLY A 60 -25.13 -38.62 46.46
N THR A 61 -24.13 -39.13 47.18
CA THR A 61 -24.08 -40.56 47.56
C THR A 61 -23.65 -40.75 49.02
N VAL A 62 -24.51 -40.33 49.95
CA VAL A 62 -24.40 -40.75 51.35
C VAL A 62 -25.05 -42.12 51.47
N ASN A 63 -24.26 -43.17 51.21
CA ASN A 63 -24.64 -44.54 51.55
C ASN A 63 -24.60 -44.69 53.07
N LYS A 64 -25.81 -44.77 53.63
CA LYS A 64 -26.15 -45.31 54.94
C LYS A 64 -26.06 -46.83 54.85
N SER A 65 -24.98 -47.43 55.30
CA SER A 65 -24.89 -48.80 55.86
C SER A 65 -23.44 -49.27 55.87
N VAL A 66 -22.91 -49.52 57.06
CA VAL A 66 -22.15 -50.72 57.49
C VAL A 66 -21.54 -50.35 58.84
N LEU A 67 -22.26 -50.67 59.90
CA LEU A 67 -21.72 -50.91 61.23
C LEU A 67 -22.74 -51.76 61.98
N SER A 68 -22.92 -52.97 61.46
CA SER A 68 -23.48 -54.11 62.18
C SER A 68 -22.31 -55.01 62.58
N ASP A 69 -22.37 -55.44 63.84
CA ASP A 69 -21.80 -56.68 64.35
C ASP A 69 -20.27 -56.78 64.48
N LEU A 70 -19.77 -56.33 65.63
CA LEU A 70 -18.68 -57.05 66.30
C LEU A 70 -19.09 -57.42 67.72
N ASN A 71 -19.49 -58.68 67.80
CA ASN A 71 -19.69 -59.54 68.94
C ASN A 71 -18.49 -59.44 69.91
N VAL A 72 -18.70 -58.89 71.11
CA VAL A 72 -17.69 -58.84 72.17
C VAL A 72 -17.64 -60.22 72.83
N GLY A 73 -16.83 -61.10 72.25
CA GLY A 73 -16.34 -62.30 72.92
C GLY A 73 -15.27 -61.90 73.92
N GLU A 74 -15.52 -62.21 75.20
CA GLU A 74 -14.57 -62.06 76.30
C GLU A 74 -13.22 -62.73 75.95
N SER A 75 -12.19 -61.93 75.78
CA SER A 75 -10.80 -62.37 75.91
C SER A 75 -10.14 -61.56 77.01
N LYS A 76 -9.82 -62.27 78.10
CA LYS A 76 -8.99 -61.79 79.20
C LYS A 76 -7.59 -61.55 78.67
N THR A 77 -7.32 -60.33 78.21
CA THR A 77 -5.97 -59.77 78.15
C THR A 77 -5.91 -58.53 79.03
N THR A 78 -4.78 -58.40 79.69
CA THR A 78 -4.49 -57.51 80.81
C THR A 78 -4.60 -56.03 80.43
N LYS A 79 -5.21 -55.23 81.32
CA LYS A 79 -5.38 -53.77 81.27
C LYS A 79 -4.11 -52.96 80.92
N ASN A 80 -2.92 -53.56 81.02
CA ASN A 80 -1.64 -52.95 80.68
C ASN A 80 -1.34 -52.91 79.16
N ASP A 81 -1.83 -53.86 78.36
CA ASP A 81 -1.47 -53.97 76.93
C ASP A 81 -2.22 -52.91 76.08
N LEU A 82 -3.51 -52.68 76.40
CA LEU A 82 -4.30 -51.58 75.82
C LEU A 82 -3.79 -50.19 76.24
N GLN A 83 -3.04 -50.08 77.33
CA GLN A 83 -2.48 -48.81 77.81
C GLN A 83 -1.14 -48.49 77.11
N GLY A 84 -0.40 -49.51 76.66
CA GLY A 84 0.80 -49.39 75.83
C GLY A 84 0.46 -48.94 74.41
N GLU A 85 -0.44 -49.65 73.73
CA GLU A 85 -0.89 -49.28 72.37
C GLU A 85 -1.50 -47.88 72.31
N ASN A 86 -2.24 -47.46 73.34
CA ASN A 86 -2.86 -46.13 73.34
C ASN A 86 -1.81 -45.03 73.55
N LYS A 87 -0.74 -45.29 74.30
CA LYS A 87 0.40 -44.36 74.42
C LYS A 87 1.19 -44.28 73.12
N GLU A 88 1.42 -45.41 72.45
CA GLU A 88 2.09 -45.49 71.16
C GLU A 88 1.31 -44.75 70.07
N LYS A 89 0.01 -45.01 69.95
CA LYS A 89 -0.89 -44.26 69.05
C LYS A 89 -0.93 -42.76 69.36
N THR A 90 -0.88 -42.35 70.64
CA THR A 90 -0.80 -40.92 70.97
C THR A 90 0.54 -40.29 70.62
N HIS A 91 1.63 -41.07 70.61
CA HIS A 91 2.95 -40.60 70.19
C HIS A 91 3.03 -40.49 68.67
N GLU A 92 2.53 -41.48 67.94
CA GLU A 92 2.39 -41.46 66.48
C GLU A 92 1.53 -40.28 66.02
N LEU A 93 0.38 -40.04 66.65
CA LEU A 93 -0.47 -38.89 66.34
C LEU A 93 0.23 -37.55 66.61
N LYS A 94 1.07 -37.47 67.65
CA LYS A 94 1.88 -36.28 67.92
C LYS A 94 2.94 -36.08 66.84
N GLN A 95 3.61 -37.15 66.41
CA GLN A 95 4.62 -37.09 65.35
C GLN A 95 3.99 -36.68 64.01
N ILE A 96 2.86 -37.29 63.65
CA ILE A 96 2.08 -36.93 62.47
C ILE A 96 1.69 -35.45 62.51
N ASN A 97 1.23 -34.93 63.65
CA ASN A 97 0.89 -33.50 63.79
C ASN A 97 2.11 -32.58 63.65
N ILE A 98 3.28 -32.98 64.14
CA ILE A 98 4.54 -32.24 63.94
C ILE A 98 4.91 -32.23 62.46
N ASP A 99 4.85 -33.39 61.80
CA ASP A 99 5.19 -33.54 60.38
C ASP A 99 4.22 -32.75 59.48
N TRP A 100 2.93 -32.76 59.79
CA TRP A 100 1.92 -31.95 59.09
C TRP A 100 2.17 -30.45 59.28
N LYS A 101 2.55 -30.01 60.48
CA LYS A 101 2.91 -28.61 60.73
C LYS A 101 4.16 -28.20 59.96
N ALA A 102 5.20 -29.03 59.95
CA ALA A 102 6.42 -28.78 59.19
C ALA A 102 6.12 -28.66 57.68
N LYS A 103 5.33 -29.59 57.12
CA LYS A 103 4.91 -29.52 55.71
C LYS A 103 4.05 -28.31 55.40
N TYR A 104 3.18 -27.88 56.32
CA TYR A 104 2.36 -26.69 56.14
C TYR A 104 3.24 -25.43 56.09
N GLU A 105 4.25 -25.34 56.96
CA GLU A 105 5.21 -24.23 56.96
C GLU A 105 6.02 -24.20 55.66
N GLU A 106 6.58 -25.33 55.23
CA GLU A 106 7.29 -25.45 53.95
C GLU A 106 6.40 -25.04 52.75
N LEU A 107 5.14 -25.46 52.75
CA LEU A 107 4.18 -25.08 51.71
C LEU A 107 3.86 -23.59 51.75
N SER A 108 3.77 -22.99 52.95
CA SER A 108 3.52 -21.56 53.14
C SER A 108 4.67 -20.72 52.61
N GLU A 109 5.92 -21.10 52.93
CA GLU A 109 7.12 -20.44 52.42
C GLU A 109 7.22 -20.55 50.90
N LEU A 110 6.93 -21.74 50.34
CA LEU A 110 6.93 -21.93 48.89
C LEU A 110 5.84 -21.08 48.21
N HIS A 111 4.66 -21.00 48.81
CA HIS A 111 3.57 -20.17 48.30
C HIS A 111 3.92 -18.69 48.29
N GLU A 112 4.54 -18.19 49.37
CA GLU A 112 5.01 -16.79 49.44
C GLU A 112 6.08 -16.49 48.40
N LYS A 113 7.02 -17.42 48.18
CA LYS A 113 8.01 -17.30 47.12
C LYS A 113 7.39 -17.28 45.72
N VAL A 114 6.42 -18.15 45.45
CA VAL A 114 5.73 -18.19 44.15
C VAL A 114 4.97 -16.90 43.88
N ILE A 115 4.34 -16.31 44.91
CA ILE A 115 3.68 -14.99 44.78
C ILE A 115 4.70 -13.92 44.43
N TYR A 116 5.81 -13.87 45.16
CA TYR A 116 6.87 -12.88 44.90
C TYR A 116 7.42 -12.99 43.47
N ASP A 117 7.78 -14.20 43.04
CA ASP A 117 8.29 -14.45 41.69
C ASP A 117 7.23 -14.06 40.62
N ALA A 118 5.94 -14.31 40.88
CA ALA A 118 4.86 -13.93 39.98
C ALA A 118 4.70 -12.40 39.87
N GLU A 119 4.75 -11.69 41.00
CA GLU A 119 4.68 -10.22 41.04
C GLU A 119 5.89 -9.58 40.33
N GLU A 120 7.09 -10.14 40.51
CA GLU A 120 8.30 -9.67 39.83
C GLU A 120 8.20 -9.89 38.31
N ILE A 121 7.73 -11.06 37.87
CA ILE A 121 7.50 -11.36 36.45
C ILE A 121 6.45 -10.41 35.87
N GLU A 122 5.34 -10.18 36.57
CA GLU A 122 4.29 -9.26 36.12
C GLU A 122 4.83 -7.82 35.98
N GLY A 123 5.61 -7.34 36.94
CA GLY A 123 6.25 -6.03 36.89
C GLY A 123 7.20 -5.88 35.69
N ASN A 124 8.04 -6.90 35.45
CA ASN A 124 8.95 -6.94 34.31
C ASN A 124 8.20 -6.96 32.97
N LEU A 125 7.16 -7.78 32.84
CA LEU A 125 6.32 -7.84 31.64
C LEU A 125 5.63 -6.50 31.37
N LYS A 126 5.11 -5.84 32.41
CA LYS A 126 4.47 -4.53 32.25
C LYS A 126 5.45 -3.46 31.78
N SER A 127 6.66 -3.43 32.34
CA SER A 127 7.71 -2.51 31.90
C SER A 127 8.07 -2.73 30.43
N GLU A 128 8.16 -3.98 30.01
CA GLU A 128 8.49 -4.33 28.63
C GLU A 128 7.36 -3.98 27.65
N ILE A 129 6.10 -4.25 28.04
CA ILE A 129 4.92 -3.83 27.26
C ILE A 129 4.91 -2.32 27.06
N ASP A 130 5.26 -1.53 28.08
CA ASP A 130 5.30 -0.07 27.98
C ASP A 130 6.41 0.42 27.04
N LYS A 131 7.58 -0.23 27.05
CA LYS A 131 8.66 0.07 26.08
C LYS A 131 8.23 -0.25 24.66
N LEU A 132 7.75 -1.47 24.43
CA LEU A 132 7.29 -1.91 23.12
C LEU A 132 6.14 -1.04 22.60
N SER A 133 5.20 -0.65 23.46
CA SER A 133 4.11 0.25 23.09
C SER A 133 4.62 1.62 22.62
N ARG A 134 5.62 2.19 23.30
CA ARG A 134 6.27 3.45 22.87
C ARG A 134 6.99 3.30 21.53
N GLU A 135 7.72 2.21 21.35
CA GLU A 135 8.43 1.92 20.10
C GLU A 135 7.47 1.73 18.92
N VAL A 136 6.37 1.01 19.12
CA VAL A 136 5.32 0.83 18.10
C VAL A 136 4.71 2.17 17.70
N ILE A 137 4.39 3.03 18.67
CA ILE A 137 3.87 4.38 18.38
C ILE A 137 4.89 5.20 17.60
N HIS A 138 6.16 5.16 17.97
CA HIS A 138 7.21 5.89 17.28
C HIS A 138 7.41 5.37 15.84
N ALA A 139 7.47 4.05 15.67
CA ALA A 139 7.58 3.43 14.34
C ALA A 139 6.38 3.79 13.46
N HIS A 140 5.16 3.76 14.01
CA HIS A 140 3.95 4.15 13.28
C HIS A 140 4.01 5.61 12.84
N LYS A 141 4.39 6.54 13.72
CA LYS A 141 4.58 7.95 13.37
C LYS A 141 5.59 8.13 12.24
N LEU A 142 6.74 7.45 12.34
CA LEU A 142 7.78 7.53 11.32
C LEU A 142 7.31 6.99 9.96
N VAL A 143 6.52 5.92 9.94
CA VAL A 143 5.93 5.38 8.71
C VAL A 143 4.95 6.40 8.11
N THR A 144 4.04 6.95 8.92
CA THR A 144 3.09 7.97 8.45
C THR A 144 3.79 9.20 7.87
N GLU A 145 4.82 9.72 8.54
CA GLU A 145 5.61 10.86 8.03
C GLU A 145 6.31 10.53 6.70
N LYS A 146 6.81 9.29 6.54
CA LYS A 146 7.43 8.86 5.29
C LYS A 146 6.41 8.72 4.17
N ASP A 147 5.23 8.19 4.46
CA ASP A 147 4.15 8.05 3.48
C ASP A 147 3.66 9.42 2.99
N GLU A 148 3.52 10.40 3.87
CA GLU A 148 3.19 11.78 3.50
C GLU A 148 4.27 12.42 2.62
N ARG A 149 5.55 12.31 3.00
CA ARG A 149 6.66 12.81 2.19
C ARG A 149 6.72 12.15 0.81
N LEU A 150 6.44 10.85 0.74
CA LEU A 150 6.43 10.11 -0.52
C LEU A 150 5.28 10.58 -1.41
N LYS A 151 4.10 10.84 -0.83
CA LYS A 151 2.95 11.38 -1.54
C LYS A 151 3.23 12.77 -2.12
N ASP A 152 3.82 13.66 -1.31
CA ASP A 152 4.19 15.01 -1.76
C ASP A 152 5.24 14.96 -2.88
N SER A 153 6.26 14.11 -2.72
CA SER A 153 7.29 13.89 -3.75
C SER A 153 6.70 13.34 -5.05
N LEU A 154 5.81 12.35 -4.97
CA LEU A 154 5.12 11.79 -6.14
C LEU A 154 4.29 12.85 -6.86
N GLN A 155 3.56 13.68 -6.11
CA GLN A 155 2.75 14.76 -6.69
C GLN A 155 3.64 15.83 -7.36
N GLU A 156 4.79 16.14 -6.79
CA GLU A 156 5.77 17.04 -7.41
C GLU A 156 6.36 16.44 -8.70
N HIS A 157 6.71 15.16 -8.71
CA HIS A 157 7.19 14.46 -9.90
C HIS A 157 6.16 14.47 -11.02
N LEU A 158 4.89 14.18 -10.72
CA LEU A 158 3.80 14.24 -11.71
C LEU A 158 3.65 15.64 -12.32
N ARG A 159 3.73 16.70 -11.49
CA ARG A 159 3.70 18.08 -12.00
C ARG A 159 4.88 18.41 -12.91
N LYS A 160 6.08 17.93 -12.55
CA LYS A 160 7.28 18.10 -13.38
C LYS A 160 7.15 17.37 -14.72
N ASP A 161 6.61 16.15 -14.72
CA ASP A 161 6.39 15.37 -15.95
C ASP A 161 5.39 16.06 -16.89
N GLU A 162 4.31 16.63 -16.36
CA GLU A 162 3.37 17.44 -17.15
C GLU A 162 4.03 18.67 -17.77
N GLN A 163 4.92 19.35 -17.02
CA GLN A 163 5.65 20.50 -17.52
C GLN A 163 6.67 20.09 -18.60
N ILE A 164 7.38 18.97 -18.41
CA ILE A 164 8.30 18.42 -19.40
C ILE A 164 7.55 18.10 -20.69
N SER A 165 6.39 17.45 -20.61
CA SER A 165 5.56 17.13 -21.79
C SER A 165 5.13 18.39 -22.54
N LYS A 166 4.73 19.45 -21.83
CA LYS A 166 4.40 20.75 -22.45
C LYS A 166 5.59 21.38 -23.17
N LEU A 167 6.76 21.38 -22.53
CA LEU A 167 7.98 21.94 -23.11
C LEU A 167 8.46 21.13 -24.32
N GLN A 168 8.36 19.80 -24.28
CA GLN A 168 8.68 18.92 -25.42
C GLN A 168 7.78 19.24 -26.62
N LYS A 169 6.47 19.38 -26.39
CA LYS A 169 5.53 19.75 -27.46
C LYS A 169 5.84 21.12 -28.06
N GLN A 170 6.19 22.11 -27.24
CA GLN A 170 6.60 23.43 -27.72
C GLN A 170 7.90 23.37 -28.54
N LEU A 171 8.86 22.56 -28.10
CA LEU A 171 10.11 22.35 -28.82
C LEU A 171 9.86 21.70 -30.19
N GLU A 172 9.06 20.64 -30.26
CA GLU A 172 8.68 19.98 -31.51
C GLU A 172 8.00 20.95 -32.49
N GLN A 173 7.07 21.77 -31.99
CA GLN A 173 6.42 22.82 -32.79
C GLN A 173 7.42 23.85 -33.30
N SER A 174 8.37 24.28 -32.47
CA SER A 174 9.40 25.23 -32.90
C SER A 174 10.34 24.63 -33.95
N VAL A 175 10.70 23.35 -33.81
CA VAL A 175 11.57 22.64 -34.77
C VAL A 175 10.90 22.55 -36.13
N THR A 176 9.65 22.09 -36.17
CA THR A 176 8.88 21.97 -37.42
C THR A 176 8.69 23.32 -38.15
N LEU A 177 8.43 24.40 -37.40
CA LEU A 177 8.37 25.76 -37.97
C LEU A 177 9.72 26.20 -38.54
N TYR A 178 10.81 25.92 -37.83
CA TYR A 178 12.16 26.25 -38.29
C TYR A 178 12.53 25.49 -39.57
N GLU A 179 12.26 24.19 -39.62
CA GLU A 179 12.49 23.34 -40.80
C GLU A 179 11.70 23.85 -42.01
N THR A 180 10.42 24.20 -41.81
CA THR A 180 9.57 24.76 -42.87
C THR A 180 10.14 26.10 -43.37
N ALA A 181 10.50 27.00 -42.46
CA ALA A 181 11.09 28.29 -42.83
C ALA A 181 12.44 28.15 -43.56
N MET A 182 13.22 27.13 -43.24
CA MET A 182 14.48 26.83 -43.93
C MET A 182 14.24 26.34 -45.36
N LEU A 183 13.24 25.48 -45.57
CA LEU A 183 12.83 25.04 -46.92
C LEU A 183 12.33 26.22 -47.76
N ASP A 184 11.49 27.09 -47.19
CA ASP A 184 10.98 28.29 -47.85
C ASP A 184 12.13 29.25 -48.23
N LYS A 185 13.09 29.44 -47.32
CA LYS A 185 14.28 30.26 -47.59
C LYS A 185 15.12 29.69 -48.74
N GLU A 186 15.30 28.37 -48.78
CA GLU A 186 16.04 27.71 -49.87
C GLU A 186 15.32 27.88 -51.22
N GLN A 187 13.99 27.76 -51.22
CA GLN A 187 13.16 27.98 -52.40
C GLN A 187 13.28 29.42 -52.91
N LEU A 188 13.15 30.42 -52.02
CA LEU A 188 13.34 31.82 -52.35
C LEU A 188 14.75 32.13 -52.87
N HIS A 189 15.77 31.47 -52.34
CA HIS A 189 17.13 31.62 -52.84
C HIS A 189 17.27 31.11 -54.29
N LYS A 190 16.69 29.94 -54.60
CA LYS A 190 16.66 29.40 -55.98
C LYS A 190 15.95 30.35 -56.94
N GLU A 191 14.81 30.90 -56.54
CA GLU A 191 14.06 31.88 -57.34
C GLU A 191 14.86 33.16 -57.57
N ASN A 192 15.49 33.71 -56.53
CA ASN A 192 16.34 34.90 -56.67
C ASN A 192 17.50 34.68 -57.64
N VAL A 193 18.17 33.54 -57.57
CA VAL A 193 19.24 33.18 -58.52
C VAL A 193 18.70 33.08 -59.95
N ALA A 194 17.51 32.50 -60.14
CA ALA A 194 16.87 32.43 -61.45
C ALA A 194 16.52 33.83 -62.00
N TYR A 195 15.98 34.71 -61.16
CA TYR A 195 15.68 36.09 -61.53
C TYR A 195 16.94 36.89 -61.85
N GLU A 196 18.01 36.74 -61.08
CA GLU A 196 19.29 37.39 -61.35
C GLU A 196 19.85 36.99 -62.72
N ASN A 197 19.81 35.70 -63.05
CA ASN A 197 20.22 35.20 -64.36
C ASN A 197 19.35 35.76 -65.51
N ASN A 198 18.04 35.87 -65.29
CA ASN A 198 17.12 36.48 -66.25
C ASN A 198 17.41 37.97 -66.46
N VAL A 199 17.64 38.73 -65.38
CA VAL A 199 18.01 40.15 -65.43
C VAL A 199 19.31 40.32 -66.22
N GLN A 200 20.34 39.52 -65.93
CA GLN A 200 21.60 39.58 -66.69
C GLN A 200 21.38 39.28 -68.18
N THR A 201 20.48 38.36 -68.51
CA THR A 201 20.14 38.04 -69.91
C THR A 201 19.44 39.21 -70.59
N LEU A 202 18.47 39.83 -69.92
CA LEU A 202 17.76 41.00 -70.43
C LEU A 202 18.69 42.20 -70.61
N ILE A 203 19.63 42.43 -69.69
CA ILE A 203 20.66 43.49 -69.83
C ILE A 203 21.47 43.26 -71.11
N ARG A 204 21.95 42.03 -71.35
CA ARG A 204 22.69 41.70 -72.58
C ARG A 204 21.86 41.94 -73.85
N GLN A 205 20.57 41.59 -73.83
CA GLN A 205 19.67 41.83 -74.95
C GLN A 205 19.41 43.32 -75.18
N HIS A 206 19.23 44.09 -74.11
CA HIS A 206 19.08 45.54 -74.16
C HIS A 206 20.33 46.18 -74.80
N ASP A 207 21.53 45.80 -74.35
CA ASP A 207 22.79 46.32 -74.92
C ASP A 207 22.94 45.99 -76.41
N GLN A 208 22.50 44.80 -76.84
CA GLN A 208 22.51 44.41 -78.25
C GLN A 208 21.53 45.25 -79.08
N LEU A 209 20.32 45.49 -78.55
CA LEU A 209 19.32 46.33 -79.20
C LEU A 209 19.76 47.77 -79.27
N GLN A 210 20.32 48.33 -78.19
CA GLN A 210 20.85 49.68 -78.15
C GLN A 210 21.91 49.87 -79.24
N LYS A 211 22.89 48.96 -79.35
CA LYS A 211 23.90 48.99 -80.42
C LYS A 211 23.31 48.88 -81.83
N ARG A 212 22.16 48.24 -82.01
CA ARG A 212 21.46 48.21 -83.31
C ARG A 212 20.75 49.54 -83.58
N CYS A 213 20.07 50.10 -82.59
CA CYS A 213 19.44 51.41 -82.70
C CYS A 213 20.47 52.50 -83.03
N ASP A 214 21.61 52.53 -82.33
CA ASP A 214 22.67 53.51 -82.57
C ASP A 214 23.22 53.43 -84.00
N ARG A 215 23.39 52.20 -84.53
CA ARG A 215 23.80 51.98 -85.93
C ARG A 215 22.76 52.48 -86.91
N TYR A 216 21.50 52.07 -86.77
CA TYR A 216 20.43 52.53 -87.66
C TYR A 216 20.24 54.04 -87.61
N GLN A 217 20.43 54.65 -86.44
CA GLN A 217 20.35 56.11 -86.30
C GLN A 217 21.50 56.81 -87.01
N THR A 218 22.71 56.26 -86.97
CA THR A 218 23.87 56.78 -87.72
C THR A 218 23.63 56.65 -89.22
N GLU A 219 23.23 55.47 -89.71
CA GLU A 219 22.90 55.21 -91.12
C GLU A 219 21.79 56.14 -91.62
N TYR A 220 20.78 56.40 -90.79
CA TYR A 220 19.70 57.32 -91.12
C TYR A 220 20.19 58.76 -91.33
N ILE A 221 21.06 59.25 -90.45
CA ILE A 221 21.66 60.60 -90.58
C ILE A 221 22.48 60.70 -91.86
N GLU A 222 23.33 59.70 -92.15
CA GLU A 222 24.14 59.65 -93.38
C GLU A 222 23.27 59.67 -94.65
N LEU A 223 22.20 58.88 -94.68
CA LEU A 223 21.23 58.86 -95.79
C LEU A 223 20.49 60.20 -95.94
N GLU A 224 20.07 60.83 -94.84
CA GLU A 224 19.44 62.15 -94.90
C GLU A 224 20.39 63.21 -95.49
N GLU A 225 21.67 63.20 -95.09
CA GLU A 225 22.70 64.08 -95.63
C GLU A 225 22.94 63.83 -97.13
N GLU A 226 23.02 62.56 -97.55
CA GLU A 226 23.17 62.19 -98.96
C GLU A 226 21.98 62.67 -99.80
N VAL A 227 20.76 62.41 -99.33
CA VAL A 227 19.53 62.85 -100.00
C VAL A 227 19.47 64.38 -100.09
N ALA A 228 19.87 65.10 -99.04
CA ALA A 228 19.96 66.56 -99.07
C ALA A 228 21.00 67.04 -100.09
N GLY A 229 22.16 66.38 -100.18
CA GLY A 229 23.20 66.63 -101.18
C GLY A 229 22.70 66.43 -102.61
N LEU A 230 22.03 65.30 -102.88
CA LEU A 230 21.44 64.98 -104.17
C LEU A 230 20.36 65.99 -104.58
N ARG A 231 19.49 66.41 -103.64
CA ARG A 231 18.49 67.46 -103.89
C ARG A 231 19.14 68.79 -104.29
N ARG A 232 20.20 69.22 -103.59
CA ARG A 232 20.96 70.44 -103.92
C ARG A 232 21.64 70.34 -105.29
N PHE A 233 22.22 69.19 -105.59
CA PHE A 233 22.85 68.91 -106.88
C PHE A 233 21.83 68.98 -108.02
N ALA A 234 20.71 68.26 -107.89
CA ALA A 234 19.63 68.24 -108.88
C ALA A 234 19.08 69.65 -109.13
N PHE A 235 18.84 70.43 -108.07
CA PHE A 235 18.39 71.82 -108.20
C PHE A 235 19.43 72.70 -108.92
N SER A 236 20.71 72.57 -108.57
CA SER A 236 21.79 73.32 -109.21
C SER A 236 21.94 72.97 -110.69
N LYS A 237 21.79 71.68 -111.03
CA LYS A 237 21.85 71.19 -112.41
C LYS A 237 20.66 71.71 -113.22
N LEU A 238 19.45 71.60 -112.68
CA LEU A 238 18.23 72.10 -113.31
C LEU A 238 18.28 73.62 -113.54
N LYS A 239 18.81 74.38 -112.58
CA LYS A 239 19.03 75.83 -112.74
C LYS A 239 19.95 76.15 -113.91
N LYS A 240 21.07 75.40 -114.07
CA LYS A 240 22.00 75.58 -115.20
C LYS A 240 21.36 75.21 -116.54
N ASP A 241 20.59 74.12 -116.57
CA ASP A 241 20.03 73.58 -117.81
C ASP A 241 18.79 74.38 -118.29
N VAL A 242 17.98 74.94 -117.38
CA VAL A 242 16.75 75.70 -117.70
C VAL A 242 17.01 77.20 -117.86
N PHE A 243 17.99 77.75 -117.15
CA PHE A 243 18.40 79.16 -117.27
C PHE A 243 19.89 79.24 -117.69
N PRO A 244 20.23 78.82 -118.93
CA PRO A 244 21.57 79.04 -119.45
C PRO A 244 21.77 80.55 -119.59
N ALA A 245 22.81 81.07 -118.92
CA ALA A 245 23.29 82.42 -119.18
C ALA A 245 23.82 82.53 -120.62
#